data_AF-A0A3N1UHU1-F1
#
_entry.id   AF-A0A3N1UHU1-F1
#
_cell.length_a   1.000
_cell.length_b   1.000
_cell.length_c   1.000
_cell.angle_alpha   90.00
_cell.angle_beta   90.00
_cell.angle_gamma   90.00
#
_symmetry.space_group_name_H-M   'P 1'
#
loop_
_entity.id
_entity.type
_entity.pdbx_description
1 polymer ?
#
loop_
_entity_poly.entity_id
_entity_poly.type
_entity_poly.pdbx_seq_one_letter_code
_entity_poly.pdbx_strand_id
1 'polypeptide(L)'
;MHGGFQKTFPSPMPGPRHKRDRIKRHRAQDKGQESFQPDRFSRVALILERDHLQPRDLLIALDREPVEHTVSQALMQGEIRKAGACGALFGLVDPQFFGGVMEILRRVDSPYLPWAASRADLLLSRPLYALKSTIPPWILSRYSFAFLYRYYAAKR
;
A
#
# COMPACT_ATOMS: atom_id res chain seq x y z
N MET A 1 46.76 58.59 -12.83
CA MET A 1 45.81 57.52 -13.20
C MET A 1 45.89 56.43 -12.14
N HIS A 2 44.93 56.35 -11.22
CA HIS A 2 44.87 55.30 -10.20
C HIS A 2 43.56 54.53 -10.36
N GLY A 3 43.66 53.31 -10.89
CA GLY A 3 42.58 52.36 -10.98
C GLY A 3 42.44 51.60 -9.66
N GLY A 4 41.30 51.75 -8.99
CA GLY A 4 40.95 50.98 -7.80
C GLY A 4 40.48 49.58 -8.16
N PHE A 5 41.21 48.56 -7.71
CA PHE A 5 40.79 47.17 -7.74
C PHE A 5 39.74 46.92 -6.63
N GLN A 6 38.49 46.73 -7.01
CA GLN A 6 37.47 46.18 -6.09
C GLN A 6 37.73 44.68 -5.89
N LYS A 7 38.13 44.30 -4.67
CA LYS A 7 38.19 42.90 -4.24
C LYS A 7 36.77 42.40 -3.96
N THR A 8 36.22 41.60 -4.86
CA THR A 8 35.03 40.79 -4.59
C THR A 8 35.40 39.66 -3.63
N PHE A 9 34.90 39.72 -2.40
CA PHE A 9 34.99 38.60 -1.46
C PHE A 9 33.98 37.51 -1.86
N PRO A 10 34.37 36.22 -1.91
CA PRO A 10 33.42 35.14 -2.14
C PRO A 10 32.47 35.01 -0.95
N SER A 11 31.17 34.88 -1.24
CA SER A 11 30.14 34.64 -0.23
C SER A 11 30.46 33.41 0.61
N PRO A 12 30.22 33.46 1.94
CA PRO A 12 30.51 32.33 2.81
C PRO A 12 29.65 31.12 2.44
N MET A 13 30.31 29.98 2.26
CA MET A 13 29.65 28.71 1.99
C MET A 13 28.71 28.35 3.15
N PRO A 14 27.45 27.93 2.87
CA PRO A 14 26.48 27.65 3.91
C PRO A 14 26.94 26.49 4.80
N GLY A 15 27.03 26.77 6.10
CA GLY A 15 27.50 25.82 7.10
C GLY A 15 26.61 24.58 7.30
N PRO A 16 27.12 23.53 7.96
CA PRO A 16 26.49 22.20 8.06
C PRO A 16 25.10 22.18 8.73
N ARG A 17 24.74 23.21 9.52
CA ARG A 17 23.40 23.34 10.13
C ARG A 17 22.30 23.59 9.10
N HIS A 18 22.56 24.43 8.09
CA HIS A 18 21.60 24.71 7.02
C HIS A 18 21.25 23.48 6.18
N LYS A 19 22.20 22.56 5.99
CA LYS A 19 21.96 21.28 5.32
C LYS A 19 21.01 20.38 6.12
N ARG A 20 21.17 20.30 7.44
CA ARG A 20 20.32 19.46 8.31
C ARG A 20 18.87 19.93 8.32
N ASP A 21 18.62 21.23 8.40
CA ASP A 21 17.27 21.78 8.39
C ASP A 21 16.58 21.62 7.04
N ARG A 22 17.34 21.76 5.94
CA ARG A 22 16.85 21.48 4.59
C ARG A 22 16.46 20.00 4.43
N ILE A 23 17.26 19.06 4.93
CA ILE A 23 16.94 17.63 4.92
C ILE A 23 15.69 17.32 5.75
N LYS A 24 15.54 17.95 6.93
CA LYS A 24 14.34 17.78 7.77
C LYS A 24 13.07 18.27 7.07
N ARG A 25 13.13 19.44 6.40
CA ARG A 25 12.00 19.99 5.63
C ARG A 25 11.66 19.12 4.41
N HIS A 26 12.67 18.61 3.71
CA HIS A 26 12.47 17.70 2.58
C HIS A 26 11.78 16.41 3.01
N ARG A 27 12.27 15.77 4.10
CA ARG A 27 11.62 14.58 4.68
C ARG A 27 10.20 14.84 5.19
N ALA A 28 9.89 16.07 5.61
CA ALA A 28 8.54 16.44 6.03
C ALA A 28 7.60 16.65 4.84
N GLN A 29 8.12 17.14 3.70
CA GLN A 29 7.38 17.26 2.45
C GLN A 29 7.15 15.91 1.77
N ASP A 30 8.16 15.02 1.79
CA ASP A 30 8.06 13.67 1.20
C ASP A 30 7.14 12.74 2.00
N LYS A 31 6.82 13.06 3.26
CA LYS A 31 5.83 12.31 4.07
C LYS A 31 4.40 12.41 3.51
N GLY A 32 4.13 13.35 2.61
CA GLY A 32 2.85 13.51 1.94
C GLY A 32 2.76 12.90 0.54
N GLN A 33 3.87 12.42 -0.03
CA GLN A 33 3.82 11.70 -1.30
C GLN A 33 3.23 10.31 -1.06
N GLU A 34 2.23 9.95 -1.87
CA GLU A 34 1.75 8.57 -1.93
C GLU A 34 2.97 7.67 -2.17
N SER A 35 3.23 6.77 -1.23
CA SER A 35 4.24 5.75 -1.42
C SER A 35 3.93 5.01 -2.71
N PHE A 36 4.95 4.78 -3.54
CA PHE A 36 4.82 4.00 -4.76
C PHE A 36 4.06 2.71 -4.46
N GLN A 37 2.92 2.51 -5.12
CA GLN A 37 2.15 1.28 -5.01
C GLN A 37 2.55 0.36 -6.17
N PRO A 38 2.88 -0.91 -5.91
CA PRO A 38 3.03 -1.89 -6.97
C PRO A 38 1.73 -1.98 -7.77
N ASP A 39 1.86 -2.35 -9.04
CA ASP A 39 0.71 -2.60 -9.88
C ASP A 39 -0.15 -3.75 -9.31
N ARG A 40 -1.39 -3.89 -9.80
CA ARG A 40 -2.35 -4.85 -9.26
C ARG A 40 -1.86 -6.30 -9.34
N PHE A 41 -1.16 -6.67 -10.41
CA PHE A 41 -0.62 -8.02 -10.57
C PHE A 41 0.50 -8.25 -9.55
N SER A 42 1.49 -7.35 -9.51
CA SER A 42 2.58 -7.42 -8.53
C SER A 42 2.03 -7.46 -7.11
N ARG A 43 0.94 -6.73 -6.82
CA ARG A 43 0.34 -6.73 -5.50
C ARG A 43 -0.23 -8.10 -5.10
N VAL A 44 -0.98 -8.76 -5.98
CA VAL A 44 -1.50 -10.11 -5.72
C VAL A 44 -0.33 -11.08 -5.54
N ALA A 45 0.64 -11.06 -6.45
CA ALA A 45 1.83 -11.90 -6.41
C ALA A 45 2.57 -11.80 -5.06
N LEU A 46 2.86 -10.57 -4.63
CA LEU A 46 3.59 -10.31 -3.38
C LEU A 46 2.85 -10.82 -2.15
N ILE A 47 1.52 -10.70 -2.11
CA ILE A 47 0.73 -11.20 -0.98
C ILE A 47 0.75 -12.72 -0.95
N LEU A 48 0.60 -13.38 -2.11
CA LEU A 48 0.66 -14.84 -2.18
C LEU A 48 2.04 -15.36 -1.75
N GLU A 49 3.11 -14.73 -2.20
CA GLU A 49 4.48 -15.09 -1.83
C GLU A 49 4.73 -14.89 -0.33
N ARG A 50 4.43 -13.69 0.18
CA ARG A 50 4.68 -13.32 1.58
C ARG A 50 3.87 -14.16 2.57
N ASP A 51 2.61 -14.44 2.25
CA ASP A 51 1.73 -15.21 3.12
C ASP A 51 1.81 -16.72 2.83
N HIS A 52 2.74 -17.17 1.97
CA HIS A 52 2.93 -18.55 1.53
C HIS A 52 1.64 -19.23 1.04
N LEU A 53 0.81 -18.48 0.31
CA LEU A 53 -0.50 -18.92 -0.15
C LEU A 53 -0.41 -19.57 -1.52
N GLN A 54 -1.07 -20.72 -1.68
CA GLN A 54 -1.30 -21.27 -3.01
C GLN A 54 -2.45 -20.52 -3.69
N PRO A 55 -2.33 -20.14 -4.99
CA PRO A 55 -3.40 -19.46 -5.70
C PRO A 55 -4.75 -20.18 -5.63
N ARG A 56 -4.70 -21.52 -5.69
CA ARG A 56 -5.89 -22.39 -5.61
C ARG A 56 -6.66 -22.20 -4.30
N ASP A 57 -5.98 -22.05 -3.17
CA ASP A 57 -6.63 -21.93 -1.87
C ASP A 57 -7.33 -20.59 -1.73
N LEU A 58 -6.74 -19.52 -2.29
CA LEU A 58 -7.38 -18.22 -2.33
C LEU A 58 -8.61 -18.21 -3.26
N LEU A 59 -8.54 -18.89 -4.39
CA LEU A 59 -9.69 -19.03 -5.30
C LEU A 59 -10.85 -19.80 -4.64
N ILE A 60 -10.56 -20.88 -3.90
CA ILE A 60 -11.57 -21.60 -3.13
C ILE A 60 -12.19 -20.69 -2.07
N ALA A 61 -11.37 -19.89 -1.37
CA ALA A 61 -11.86 -18.95 -0.38
C ALA A 61 -12.78 -17.89 -1.01
N LEU A 62 -12.43 -17.36 -2.19
CA LEU A 62 -13.28 -16.42 -2.94
C LEU A 62 -14.65 -17.00 -3.32
N ASP A 63 -14.75 -18.32 -3.48
CA ASP A 63 -16.01 -19.01 -3.81
C ASP A 63 -16.85 -19.38 -2.59
N ARG A 64 -16.22 -19.60 -1.44
CA ARG A 64 -16.86 -20.30 -0.32
C ARG A 64 -16.88 -19.53 0.99
N GLU A 65 -15.94 -18.61 1.22
CA GLU A 65 -15.87 -17.87 2.47
C GLU A 65 -16.84 -16.69 2.46
N PRO A 66 -17.81 -16.63 3.40
CA PRO A 66 -18.63 -15.45 3.57
C PRO A 66 -17.79 -14.25 3.99
N VAL A 67 -18.16 -13.06 3.51
CA VAL A 67 -17.45 -11.81 3.82
C VAL A 67 -17.38 -11.58 5.33
N GLU A 68 -18.46 -11.86 6.05
CA GLU A 68 -18.55 -11.71 7.50
C GLU A 68 -17.58 -12.64 8.23
N HIS A 69 -17.37 -13.84 7.70
CA HIS A 69 -16.40 -14.79 8.25
C HIS A 69 -14.97 -14.24 8.10
N THR A 70 -14.61 -13.78 6.90
CA THR A 70 -13.29 -13.18 6.64
C THR A 70 -13.04 -11.96 7.52
N VAL A 71 -14.04 -11.07 7.66
CA VAL A 71 -13.94 -9.89 8.53
C VAL A 71 -13.73 -10.29 9.98
N SER A 72 -14.50 -11.25 10.49
CA SER A 72 -14.39 -11.73 11.87
C SER A 72 -13.01 -12.31 12.16
N GLN A 73 -12.52 -13.20 11.29
CA GLN A 73 -11.20 -13.82 11.43
C GLN A 73 -10.06 -12.80 11.44
N ALA A 74 -10.05 -11.88 10.48
CA ALA A 74 -9.01 -10.84 10.40
C ALA A 74 -9.01 -9.93 11.65
N LEU A 75 -10.19 -9.55 12.16
CA LEU A 75 -10.28 -8.74 13.38
C LEU A 75 -9.87 -9.52 14.64
N MET A 76 -10.18 -10.82 14.75
CA MET A 76 -9.72 -11.68 15.84
C MET A 76 -8.19 -11.80 15.87
N GLN A 77 -7.55 -11.74 14.69
CA GLN A 77 -6.09 -11.71 14.55
C GLN A 77 -5.48 -10.33 14.84
N GLY A 78 -6.30 -9.33 15.20
CA GLY A 78 -5.84 -7.98 15.52
C GLY A 78 -5.51 -7.11 14.30
N GLU A 79 -5.93 -7.51 13.09
CA GLU A 79 -5.73 -6.73 11.86
C GLU A 79 -6.63 -5.48 11.87
N ILE A 80 -6.19 -4.41 12.57
CA ILE A 80 -6.87 -3.11 12.58
C ILE A 80 -6.10 -2.12 11.70
N ARG A 81 -4.78 -2.11 11.83
CA ARG A 81 -3.87 -1.27 11.06
C ARG A 81 -2.97 -2.13 10.21
N LYS A 82 -2.66 -1.65 9.01
CA LYS A 82 -1.69 -2.32 8.15
C LYS A 82 -0.30 -2.14 8.74
N ALA A 83 0.42 -3.24 8.88
CA ALA A 83 1.87 -3.17 9.01
C ALA A 83 2.42 -2.53 7.73
N GLY A 84 3.44 -1.67 7.84
CA GLY A 84 4.06 -1.07 6.66
C GLY A 84 4.55 -2.19 5.73
N ALA A 85 3.91 -2.33 4.57
CA ALA A 85 4.27 -3.35 3.61
C ALA A 85 5.57 -2.92 2.90
N CYS A 86 6.72 -3.38 3.40
CA CYS A 86 7.95 -3.44 2.61
C CYS A 86 7.89 -4.69 1.73
N GLY A 87 7.27 -4.57 0.56
CA GLY A 87 7.33 -5.59 -0.50
C GLY A 87 8.34 -5.18 -1.57
N ALA A 88 8.84 -6.16 -2.32
CA ALA A 88 9.57 -5.85 -3.55
C ALA A 88 8.68 -4.99 -4.46
N LEU A 89 9.26 -4.01 -5.14
CA LEU A 89 8.49 -3.10 -6.02
C LEU A 89 7.88 -3.83 -7.23
N PHE A 90 8.43 -5.01 -7.55
CA PHE A 90 8.00 -5.88 -8.63
C PHE A 90 7.81 -7.29 -8.08
N GLY A 91 6.68 -7.92 -8.40
CA GLY A 91 6.45 -9.32 -8.09
C GLY A 91 7.06 -10.20 -9.17
N LEU A 92 7.97 -11.11 -8.79
CA LEU A 92 8.39 -12.21 -9.65
C LEU A 92 7.51 -13.41 -9.33
N VAL A 93 6.81 -13.92 -10.33
CA VAL A 93 5.93 -15.09 -10.18
C VAL A 93 6.53 -16.22 -10.99
N ASP A 94 6.70 -17.37 -10.37
CA ASP A 94 7.04 -18.59 -11.10
C ASP A 94 5.99 -18.83 -12.20
N PRO A 95 6.38 -19.13 -13.45
CA PRO A 95 5.46 -19.39 -14.55
C PRO A 95 4.28 -20.31 -14.19
N GLN A 96 4.49 -21.31 -13.32
CA GLN A 96 3.43 -22.23 -12.89
C GLN A 96 2.27 -21.55 -12.14
N PHE A 97 2.52 -20.42 -11.46
CA PHE A 97 1.52 -19.69 -10.68
C PHE A 97 0.88 -18.53 -11.45
N PHE A 98 1.41 -18.15 -12.62
CA PHE A 98 0.93 -17.01 -13.39
C PHE A 98 -0.58 -17.07 -13.67
N GLY A 99 -1.07 -18.22 -14.14
CA GLY A 99 -2.50 -18.41 -14.42
C GLY A 99 -3.38 -18.22 -13.18
N GLY A 100 -2.92 -18.72 -12.03
CA GLY A 100 -3.62 -18.55 -10.75
C GLY A 100 -3.67 -17.10 -10.29
N VAL A 101 -2.56 -16.36 -10.41
CA VAL A 101 -2.50 -14.93 -10.08
C VAL A 101 -3.44 -14.11 -10.96
N MET A 102 -3.44 -14.37 -12.27
CA MET A 102 -4.32 -13.68 -13.21
C MET A 102 -5.80 -13.94 -12.91
N GLU A 103 -6.16 -15.18 -12.58
CA GLU A 103 -7.54 -15.51 -12.21
C GLU A 103 -7.95 -14.85 -10.89
N ILE A 104 -7.08 -14.85 -9.88
CA ILE A 104 -7.33 -14.11 -8.63
C ILE A 104 -7.56 -12.63 -8.93
N LEU A 105 -6.65 -12.00 -9.68
CA LEU A 105 -6.71 -10.60 -10.04
C LEU A 105 -8.05 -10.24 -10.69
N ARG A 106 -8.53 -11.08 -11.62
CA ARG A 106 -9.83 -10.91 -12.28
C ARG A 106 -11.01 -10.94 -11.30
N ARG A 107 -10.94 -11.76 -10.24
CA ARG A 107 -12.04 -11.93 -9.28
C ARG A 107 -12.07 -10.85 -8.21
N VAL A 108 -10.89 -10.43 -7.75
CA VAL A 108 -10.72 -9.38 -6.72
C VAL A 108 -10.57 -7.97 -7.30
N ASP A 109 -10.78 -7.82 -8.62
CA ASP A 109 -10.58 -6.57 -9.32
C ASP A 109 -11.36 -5.42 -8.69
N SER A 110 -10.61 -4.44 -8.20
CA SER A 110 -11.12 -3.32 -7.41
C SER A 110 -10.10 -2.19 -7.42
N PRO A 111 -10.55 -0.92 -7.45
CA PRO A 111 -9.66 0.21 -7.27
C PRO A 111 -8.84 0.12 -5.98
N TYR A 112 -9.33 -0.57 -4.95
CA TYR A 112 -8.64 -0.68 -3.65
C TYR A 112 -7.50 -1.69 -3.62
N LEU A 113 -7.41 -2.57 -4.62
CA LEU A 113 -6.44 -3.65 -4.67
C LEU A 113 -4.98 -3.20 -4.46
N PRO A 114 -4.49 -2.08 -5.02
CA PRO A 114 -3.11 -1.63 -4.80
C PRO A 114 -2.73 -1.42 -3.33
N TRP A 115 -3.71 -1.19 -2.45
CA TRP A 115 -3.49 -1.03 -1.01
C TRP A 115 -3.64 -2.32 -0.22
N ALA A 116 -4.04 -3.44 -0.83
CA ALA A 116 -4.16 -4.71 -0.12
C ALA A 116 -2.81 -5.10 0.52
N ALA A 117 -2.86 -5.63 1.74
CA ALA A 117 -1.67 -5.97 2.50
C ALA A 117 -1.78 -7.32 3.21
N SER A 118 -2.80 -8.14 2.94
CA SER A 118 -2.96 -9.49 3.48
C SER A 118 -3.89 -10.32 2.61
N ARG A 119 -3.90 -11.64 2.84
CA ARG A 119 -4.97 -12.54 2.34
C ARG A 119 -6.36 -11.96 2.53
N ALA A 120 -6.66 -11.49 3.75
CA ALA A 120 -7.98 -10.94 4.07
C ALA A 120 -8.27 -9.68 3.25
N ASP A 121 -7.29 -8.80 3.06
CA ASP A 121 -7.47 -7.64 2.19
C ASP A 121 -7.75 -8.02 0.73
N LEU A 122 -7.13 -9.08 0.19
CA LEU A 122 -7.45 -9.56 -1.16
C LEU A 122 -8.92 -10.00 -1.25
N LEU A 123 -9.37 -10.81 -0.29
CA LEU A 123 -10.75 -11.29 -0.22
C LEU A 123 -11.77 -10.15 -0.04
N LEU A 124 -11.38 -9.10 0.69
CA LEU A 124 -12.27 -7.98 1.05
C LEU A 124 -12.18 -6.78 0.09
N SER A 125 -11.22 -6.75 -0.82
CA SER A 125 -10.96 -5.61 -1.72
C SER A 125 -12.20 -5.20 -2.53
N ARG A 126 -12.87 -6.19 -3.14
CA ARG A 126 -14.09 -5.97 -3.94
C ARG A 126 -15.33 -5.74 -3.06
N PRO A 127 -15.61 -6.55 -2.01
CA PRO A 127 -16.70 -6.27 -1.07
C PRO A 127 -16.63 -4.88 -0.43
N LEU A 128 -15.45 -4.43 -0.01
CA LEU A 128 -15.26 -3.10 0.57
C LEU A 128 -15.57 -1.99 -0.44
N TYR A 129 -15.14 -2.14 -1.69
CA TYR A 129 -15.46 -1.19 -2.75
C TYR A 129 -16.95 -1.11 -3.05
N ALA A 130 -17.64 -2.27 -3.09
CA ALA A 130 -19.09 -2.34 -3.26
C ALA A 130 -19.86 -1.70 -2.09
N LEU A 131 -19.31 -1.79 -0.88
CA LEU A 131 -19.88 -1.16 0.32
C LEU A 131 -19.67 0.37 0.32
N LYS A 132 -18.46 0.82 -0.03
CA LYS A 132 -18.08 2.24 -0.08
C LYS A 132 -17.00 2.44 -1.14
N SER A 133 -17.33 3.14 -2.21
CA SER A 133 -16.44 3.37 -3.38
C SER A 133 -15.53 4.61 -3.29
N THR A 134 -15.71 5.46 -2.28
CA THR A 134 -15.05 6.78 -2.15
C THR A 134 -14.12 6.87 -0.95
N ILE A 135 -13.48 5.76 -0.56
CA ILE A 135 -12.51 5.77 0.54
C ILE A 135 -11.21 6.42 0.06
N PRO A 136 -10.71 7.47 0.75
CA PRO A 136 -9.44 8.10 0.40
C PRO A 136 -8.23 7.15 0.48
N PRO A 137 -7.24 7.26 -0.43
CA PRO A 137 -6.02 6.47 -0.43
C PRO A 137 -5.29 6.42 0.91
N TRP A 138 -5.16 7.55 1.61
CA TRP A 138 -4.49 7.64 2.91
C TRP A 138 -5.19 6.83 4.03
N ILE A 139 -6.50 6.56 3.88
CA ILE A 139 -7.24 5.66 4.77
C ILE A 139 -6.93 4.21 4.39
N LEU A 140 -7.00 3.89 3.09
CA LEU A 140 -6.73 2.55 2.55
C LEU A 140 -5.31 2.07 2.87
N SER A 141 -4.33 2.98 2.90
CA SER A 141 -2.95 2.68 3.25
C SER A 141 -2.73 2.43 4.75
N ARG A 142 -3.66 2.86 5.61
CA ARG A 142 -3.46 2.88 7.07
C ARG A 142 -4.22 1.77 7.79
N TYR A 143 -5.42 1.46 7.33
CA TYR A 143 -6.32 0.53 8.01
C TYR A 143 -6.55 -0.74 7.19
N SER A 144 -6.73 -1.87 7.88
CA SER A 144 -7.09 -3.14 7.24
C SER A 144 -8.46 -3.04 6.57
N PHE A 145 -8.69 -3.81 5.52
CA PHE A 145 -10.00 -3.82 4.86
C PHE A 145 -11.08 -4.43 5.75
N ALA A 146 -10.73 -5.37 6.63
CA ALA A 146 -11.67 -5.91 7.62
C ALA A 146 -12.19 -4.82 8.58
N PHE A 147 -11.30 -3.97 9.11
CA PHE A 147 -11.69 -2.85 9.95
C PHE A 147 -12.56 -1.84 9.18
N LEU A 148 -12.13 -1.46 7.97
CA LEU A 148 -12.87 -0.51 7.14
C LEU A 148 -14.26 -1.06 6.76
N TYR A 149 -14.35 -2.33 6.40
CA TYR A 149 -15.61 -2.99 6.07
C TYR A 149 -16.56 -2.92 7.26
N ARG A 150 -16.13 -3.35 8.45
CA ARG A 150 -16.95 -3.28 9.67
C ARG A 150 -17.37 -1.83 9.99
N TYR A 151 -16.46 -0.88 9.87
CA TYR A 151 -16.73 0.54 10.14
C TYR A 151 -17.80 1.13 9.22
N TYR A 152 -17.73 0.85 7.92
CA TYR A 152 -18.71 1.37 6.95
C TYR A 152 -20.01 0.56 6.95
N ALA A 153 -19.96 -0.74 7.25
CA ALA A 153 -21.15 -1.57 7.35
C ALA A 153 -22.04 -1.15 8.53
N ALA A 154 -21.44 -0.75 9.66
CA ALA A 154 -22.17 -0.22 10.81
C ALA A 154 -22.80 1.16 10.60
N LYS A 155 -22.53 1.82 9.47
CA LYS A 155 -23.08 3.15 9.10
C LYS A 155 -24.16 3.09 8.03
N ARG A 156 -24.46 1.90 7.53
CA ARG A 156 -25.66 1.65 6.72
C ARG A 156 -26.84 1.40 7.63
#